data_AF-A0A2R6TB05-F1
#
_entry.id   AF-A0A2R6TB05-F1
#
_cell.length_a   1.000
_cell.length_b   1.000
_cell.length_c   1.000
_cell.angle_alpha   90.00
_cell.angle_beta   90.00
_cell.angle_gamma   90.00
#
_symmetry.space_group_name_H-M   'P 1'
#
loop_
_entity.id
_entity.type
_entity.pdbx_description
1 polymer ?
#
loop_
_entity_poly.entity_id
_entity_poly.type
_entity_poly.pdbx_seq_one_letter_code
_entity_poly.pdbx_strand_id
1 'polypeptide(L)'
;MNIMSNEFKIETPYLPGEKGCRITWLYTDDEEKTLYLRHEDLMEMIEILEHGTTAKIEMEDGASSILVNSDSTDFFLAGQKSQKIETVALKIALREFIKENPDA
;
A
#
# COMPACT_ATOMS: atom_id res chain seq x y z
N MET A 1 -17.43 17.34 13.64
CA MET A 1 -16.48 16.51 14.41
C MET A 1 -15.67 15.74 13.38
N ASN A 2 -14.42 16.16 13.17
CA ASN A 2 -13.49 15.47 12.27
C ASN A 2 -13.10 14.14 12.92
N ILE A 3 -13.49 13.04 12.29
CA ILE A 3 -12.95 11.72 12.62
C ILE A 3 -11.63 11.64 11.84
N MET A 4 -10.52 11.86 12.55
CA MET A 4 -9.16 11.70 12.07
C MET A 4 -9.04 10.36 11.34
N SER A 5 -8.85 10.40 10.02
CA SER A 5 -8.71 9.21 9.19
C SER A 5 -7.22 9.05 8.90
N ASN A 6 -6.61 8.00 9.45
CA ASN A 6 -5.22 7.57 9.29
C ASN A 6 -4.59 8.03 7.96
N GLU A 7 -3.74 9.07 8.00
CA GLU A 7 -3.00 9.53 6.83
C GLU A 7 -1.85 8.56 6.59
N PHE A 8 -2.04 7.66 5.62
CA PHE A 8 -0.95 6.87 5.10
C PHE A 8 -0.12 7.71 4.11
N LYS A 9 1.15 7.35 3.94
CA LYS A 9 2.07 7.93 2.96
C LYS A 9 2.61 6.86 2.04
N ILE A 10 2.88 7.23 0.79
CA ILE A 10 3.57 6.38 -0.19
C ILE A 10 4.88 7.07 -0.57
N GLU A 11 5.99 6.39 -0.35
CA GLU A 11 7.33 6.94 -0.55
C GLU A 11 8.23 5.93 -1.29
N THR A 12 9.36 6.39 -1.81
CA THR A 12 10.35 5.51 -2.43
C THR A 12 11.01 4.60 -1.39
N PRO A 13 11.62 3.47 -1.81
CA PRO A 13 12.48 2.66 -0.96
C PRO A 13 13.57 3.49 -0.25
N TYR A 14 14.07 2.98 0.89
CA TYR A 14 15.17 3.66 1.61
C TYR A 14 16.51 3.56 0.86
N LEU A 15 16.74 2.46 0.14
CA LEU A 15 18.02 2.20 -0.51
C LEU A 15 18.03 2.77 -1.95
N PRO A 16 19.07 3.53 -2.33
CA PRO A 16 19.21 4.01 -3.69
C PRO A 16 19.24 2.85 -4.71
N GLY A 17 18.43 2.97 -5.76
CA GLY A 17 18.38 1.98 -6.85
C GLY A 17 17.42 0.81 -6.60
N GLU A 18 16.81 0.72 -5.41
CA GLU A 18 15.68 -0.19 -5.21
C GLU A 18 14.42 0.36 -5.90
N LYS A 19 13.65 -0.57 -6.46
CA LYS A 19 12.36 -0.31 -7.08
C LYS A 19 11.23 -0.78 -6.17
N GLY A 20 10.09 -0.14 -6.28
CA GLY A 20 8.90 -0.38 -5.50
C GLY A 20 8.46 0.85 -4.73
N CYS A 21 7.74 0.64 -3.64
CA CYS A 21 7.33 1.72 -2.76
C CYS A 21 7.24 1.27 -1.30
N ARG A 22 7.17 2.27 -0.43
CA ARG A 22 6.90 2.12 0.99
C ARG A 22 5.54 2.73 1.29
N ILE A 23 4.65 1.96 1.88
CA ILE A 23 3.38 2.46 2.43
C ILE A 23 3.53 2.56 3.95
N THR A 24 3.42 3.78 4.50
CA THR A 24 3.58 4.03 5.93
C THR A 24 2.28 4.59 6.52
N TRP A 25 1.73 3.95 7.54
CA TRP A 25 0.62 4.45 8.34
C TRP A 25 1.16 5.21 9.56
N LEU A 26 0.67 6.44 9.74
CA LEU A 26 0.99 7.29 10.89
C LEU A 26 -0.15 7.22 11.90
N TYR A 27 0.13 6.75 13.12
CA TYR A 27 -0.83 6.77 14.21
C TYR A 27 -0.59 7.97 15.13
N THR A 28 -1.60 8.37 15.89
CA THR A 28 -1.54 9.51 16.83
C THR A 28 -0.55 9.31 17.98
N ASP A 29 -0.10 8.07 18.19
CA ASP A 29 0.69 7.65 19.35
C ASP A 29 2.18 7.48 19.00
N ASP A 30 2.66 8.18 17.97
CA ASP A 30 4.02 8.08 17.38
C ASP A 30 4.40 6.66 16.90
N GLU A 31 3.44 5.74 16.85
CA GLU A 31 3.63 4.45 16.21
C GLU A 31 3.54 4.64 14.69
N GLU A 32 4.50 4.06 13.96
CA GLU A 32 4.48 3.98 12.52
C GLU A 32 4.48 2.52 12.11
N LYS A 33 3.63 2.20 11.14
CA LYS A 33 3.65 0.88 10.51
C LYS A 33 4.01 1.05 9.05
N THR A 34 4.95 0.25 8.59
CA THR A 34 5.49 0.36 7.23
C THR A 34 5.38 -0.98 6.52
N LEU A 35 4.88 -0.94 5.29
CA LEU A 35 4.90 -2.03 4.33
C LEU A 35 5.82 -1.66 3.17
N TYR A 36 6.71 -2.58 2.80
CA TYR A 36 7.49 -2.49 1.58
C TYR A 36 6.82 -3.29 0.47
N LEU A 37 6.57 -2.67 -0.67
CA LEU A 37 6.12 -3.34 -1.88
C LEU A 37 7.26 -3.34 -2.88
N ARG A 38 7.63 -4.52 -3.33
CA ARG A 38 8.59 -4.66 -4.42
C ARG A 38 7.94 -4.19 -5.71
N HIS A 39 8.76 -3.89 -6.71
CA HIS A 39 8.27 -3.47 -8.02
C HIS A 39 7.19 -4.39 -8.58
N GLU A 40 7.38 -5.71 -8.51
CA GLU A 40 6.39 -6.67 -9.00
C GLU A 40 5.04 -6.59 -8.26
N ASP A 41 5.06 -6.56 -6.93
CA ASP A 41 3.86 -6.45 -6.10
C ASP A 41 3.14 -5.10 -6.32
N LEU A 42 3.92 -4.02 -6.52
CA LEU A 42 3.42 -2.69 -6.83
C LEU A 42 2.72 -2.65 -8.19
N MET A 43 3.33 -3.23 -9.22
CA MET A 43 2.77 -3.27 -10.57
C MET A 43 1.50 -4.12 -10.63
N GLU A 44 1.49 -5.28 -9.95
CA GLU A 44 0.30 -6.11 -9.80
C GLU A 44 -0.83 -5.35 -9.10
N MET A 45 -0.52 -4.65 -7.99
CA MET A 45 -1.51 -3.85 -7.27
C MET A 45 -2.09 -2.73 -8.14
N ILE A 46 -1.25 -2.05 -8.94
CA ILE A 46 -1.71 -1.02 -9.87
C ILE A 46 -2.68 -1.63 -10.88
N GLU A 47 -2.30 -2.73 -11.53
CA GLU A 47 -3.14 -3.42 -12.52
C GLU A 47 -4.52 -3.77 -11.92
N ILE A 48 -4.54 -4.41 -10.74
CA ILE A 48 -5.78 -4.76 -10.03
C ILE A 48 -6.67 -3.52 -9.82
N LEU A 49 -6.07 -2.44 -9.31
CA LEU A 49 -6.78 -1.18 -9.01
C LEU A 49 -7.27 -0.48 -10.28
N GLU A 50 -6.51 -0.54 -11.37
CA GLU A 50 -6.89 0.05 -12.65
C GLU A 50 -8.10 -0.66 -13.26
N HIS A 51 -8.10 -1.99 -13.23
CA HIS A 51 -9.21 -2.82 -13.70
C HIS A 51 -10.41 -2.83 -12.74
N GLY A 52 -10.27 -2.33 -11.51
CA GLY A 52 -11.33 -2.33 -10.51
C GLY A 52 -11.75 -3.74 -10.09
N THR A 53 -10.80 -4.67 -10.11
CA THR A 53 -11.04 -6.08 -9.77
C THR A 53 -10.81 -6.33 -8.29
N THR A 54 -11.36 -7.45 -7.79
CA THR A 54 -11.06 -7.96 -6.45
C THR A 54 -9.98 -9.01 -6.56
N ALA A 55 -8.93 -8.92 -5.74
CA ALA A 55 -7.80 -9.82 -5.80
C ALA A 55 -7.11 -9.95 -4.43
N LYS A 56 -6.33 -11.02 -4.29
CA LYS A 56 -5.43 -11.23 -3.16
C LYS A 56 -4.00 -11.29 -3.70
N ILE A 57 -3.14 -10.41 -3.18
CA ILE A 57 -1.69 -10.41 -3.44
C ILE A 57 -1.03 -11.12 -2.26
N GLU A 58 -0.28 -12.19 -2.53
CA GLU A 58 0.51 -12.88 -1.51
C GLU A 58 1.92 -12.29 -1.49
N MET A 59 2.40 -11.90 -0.30
CA MET A 59 3.74 -11.32 -0.16
C MET A 59 4.80 -12.43 -0.15
N GLU A 60 6.05 -12.07 -0.47
CA GLU A 60 7.19 -13.00 -0.50
C GLU A 60 7.41 -13.80 0.80
N ASP A 61 7.10 -13.20 1.95
CA ASP A 61 7.24 -13.85 3.25
C ASP A 61 6.27 -15.03 3.47
N GLY A 62 5.29 -15.20 2.57
CA GLY A 62 4.27 -16.26 2.61
C GLY A 62 3.28 -16.15 3.79
N ALA A 63 3.42 -15.13 4.64
CA ALA A 63 2.63 -14.93 5.84
C ALA A 63 1.80 -13.64 5.78
N SER A 64 2.22 -12.69 4.95
CA SER A 64 1.56 -11.43 4.70
C SER A 64 0.77 -11.47 3.39
N SER A 65 -0.31 -10.70 3.31
CA SER A 65 -1.11 -10.57 2.09
C SER A 65 -1.89 -9.26 2.04
N ILE A 66 -2.25 -8.86 0.82
CA ILE A 66 -3.10 -7.70 0.55
C ILE A 66 -4.39 -8.20 -0.10
N LEU A 67 -5.53 -7.84 0.48
CA LEU A 67 -6.84 -8.13 -0.09
C LEU A 67 -7.42 -6.84 -0.66
N VAL A 68 -7.47 -6.75 -1.98
CA VAL A 68 -8.05 -5.60 -2.69
C VAL A 68 -9.51 -5.90 -2.98
N ASN A 69 -10.43 -5.09 -2.44
CA ASN A 69 -11.85 -5.10 -2.79
C ASN A 69 -12.25 -3.77 -3.44
N SER A 70 -13.49 -3.66 -3.94
CA SER A 70 -14.01 -2.42 -4.54
C SER A 70 -13.96 -1.22 -3.60
N ASP A 71 -14.27 -1.45 -2.33
CA ASP A 71 -14.49 -0.38 -1.35
C ASP A 71 -13.23 -0.15 -0.50
N SER A 72 -12.54 -1.23 -0.16
CA SER A 72 -11.35 -1.18 0.67
C SER A 72 -10.28 -2.20 0.31
N THR A 73 -9.04 -1.77 0.53
CA THR A 73 -7.86 -2.63 0.50
C THR A 73 -7.39 -2.90 1.92
N ASP A 74 -7.36 -4.17 2.29
CA ASP A 74 -6.94 -4.65 3.60
C ASP A 74 -5.53 -5.26 3.52
N PHE A 75 -4.65 -4.84 4.42
CA PHE A 75 -3.24 -5.23 4.49
C PHE A 75 -3.02 -6.10 5.73
N PHE A 76 -2.72 -7.37 5.53
CA PHE A 76 -2.43 -8.34 6.58
C PHE A 76 -0.93 -8.56 6.65
N LEU A 77 -0.25 -7.94 7.62
CA LEU A 77 1.19 -8.15 7.82
C LEU A 77 1.43 -9.14 8.96
N ALA A 78 2.37 -10.06 8.75
CA ALA A 78 2.70 -11.11 9.70
C ALA A 78 2.96 -10.56 11.12
N GLY A 79 2.25 -11.10 12.11
CA GLY A 79 2.41 -10.73 13.52
C GLY A 79 1.87 -9.35 13.89
N GLN A 80 1.14 -8.66 13.00
CA GLN A 80 0.66 -7.31 13.23
C GLN A 80 -0.85 -7.18 12.96
N LYS A 81 -1.49 -6.17 13.55
CA LYS A 81 -2.89 -5.85 13.26
C LYS A 81 -3.05 -5.43 11.80
N SER A 82 -4.13 -5.89 11.16
CA SER A 82 -4.44 -5.53 9.78
C SER A 82 -4.65 -4.03 9.62
N GLN A 83 -4.20 -3.49 8.50
CA GLN A 83 -4.43 -2.10 8.12
C GLN A 83 -5.43 -2.02 6.98
N LYS A 84 -6.11 -0.90 6.88
CA LYS A 84 -7.19 -0.71 5.91
C LYS A 84 -7.09 0.66 5.29
N ILE A 85 -7.20 0.70 3.96
CA ILE A 85 -7.27 1.94 3.18
C ILE A 85 -8.48 1.84 2.27
N GLU A 86 -9.17 2.96 2.05
CA GLU A 86 -10.20 3.04 1.00
C GLU A 86 -9.54 2.80 -0.38
N THR A 87 -10.08 1.87 -1.16
CA THR A 87 -9.47 1.44 -2.44
C THR A 87 -9.29 2.63 -3.40
N VAL A 88 -10.25 3.55 -3.43
CA VAL A 88 -10.19 4.76 -4.26
C VAL A 88 -9.05 5.67 -3.82
N ALA A 89 -8.88 5.88 -2.51
CA ALA A 89 -7.79 6.70 -1.98
C ALA A 89 -6.42 6.08 -2.31
N LEU A 90 -6.26 4.77 -2.13
CA LEU A 90 -5.04 4.05 -2.47
C LEU A 90 -4.71 4.16 -3.97
N LYS A 91 -5.71 3.99 -4.84
CA LYS A 91 -5.56 4.12 -6.30
C LYS A 91 -5.08 5.50 -6.71
N ILE A 92 -5.64 6.56 -6.13
CA ILE A 92 -5.22 7.95 -6.41
C ILE A 92 -3.78 8.16 -5.97
N ALA A 93 -3.45 7.79 -4.72
CA ALA A 93 -2.11 7.98 -4.17
C ALA A 93 -1.03 7.22 -4.95
N LEU A 94 -1.28 5.96 -5.33
CA LEU A 94 -0.33 5.17 -6.13
C LEU A 94 -0.13 5.73 -7.53
N ARG A 95 -1.19 6.25 -8.16
CA ARG A 95 -1.08 6.88 -9.49
C ARG A 95 -0.23 8.16 -9.44
N GLU A 96 -0.41 8.97 -8.41
CA GLU A 96 0.42 10.16 -8.19
C GLU A 96 1.88 9.74 -7.95
N PHE A 97 2.10 8.77 -7.08
CA PHE A 97 3.43 8.23 -6.77
C PHE A 97 4.17 7.74 -8.03
N ILE A 98 3.53 6.92 -8.87
CA ILE A 98 4.15 6.39 -10.11
C ILE A 98 4.42 7.48 -11.13
N LYS A 99 3.55 8.49 -11.23
CA LYS A 99 3.77 9.62 -12.13
C LYS A 99 5.02 10.41 -11.76
N GLU A 100 5.29 10.55 -10.46
CA GLU A 100 6.49 11.22 -9.93
C GLU A 100 7.72 10.31 -9.94
N ASN A 101 7.51 8.99 -9.86
CA ASN A 101 8.54 7.97 -9.78
C ASN A 101 8.33 6.88 -10.84
N PRO A 102 8.55 7.18 -12.14
CA PRO A 102 8.24 6.26 -13.25
C PRO A 102 9.11 4.99 -13.27
N ASP A 103 10.23 4.99 -12.54
CA ASP A 103 11.14 3.85 -12.42
C ASP A 103 10.92 3.02 -11.16
N ALA A 104 9.96 3.41 -10.31
CA ALA A 104 9.53 2.64 -9.14
C ALA A 104 9.02 1.27 -9.54
#